data_AF-A0A7X7J9F3-F1
#
_entry.id   AF-A0A7X7J9F3-F1
#
_cell.length_a   1.000
_cell.length_b   1.000
_cell.length_c   1.000
_cell.angle_alpha   90.00
_cell.angle_beta   90.00
_cell.angle_gamma   90.00
#
_symmetry.space_group_name_H-M   'P 1'
#
loop_
_entity.id
_entity.type
_entity.pdbx_description
1 polymer ?
#
loop_
_entity_poly.entity_id
_entity_poly.type
_entity_poly.pdbx_seq_one_letter_code
_entity_poly.pdbx_strand_id
1 'polypeptide(L)' 'MAKIGYDDTPLLPGGLWHVHDYRRPLPRVVTPGAEAGGAPSDAVVLLDCKNLSGWAGRDGDAKWKLG' A
#
# COMPACT_ATOMS: atom_id res chain seq x y z
N MET A 1 1.12 -19.73 8.10
CA MET A 1 1.43 -19.03 6.83
C MET A 1 1.94 -20.08 5.85
N ALA A 2 1.38 -20.20 4.64
CA ALA A 2 1.94 -21.11 3.64
C ALA A 2 3.35 -20.61 3.23
N LYS A 3 4.30 -21.52 2.99
CA LYS A 3 5.63 -21.18 2.45
C LYS A 3 5.43 -20.73 1.00
N ILE A 4 5.59 -19.43 0.73
CA ILE A 4 5.50 -18.87 -0.63
C ILE A 4 6.88 -18.93 -1.27
N GLY A 5 7.14 -19.94 -2.10
CA GLY A 5 8.40 -20.09 -2.84
C GLY A 5 9.33 -21.18 -2.30
N TYR A 6 10.58 -21.15 -2.74
CA TYR A 6 11.57 -22.22 -2.62
C TYR A 6 12.95 -21.66 -2.24
N ASP A 7 13.61 -22.24 -1.24
CA ASP A 7 14.96 -21.89 -0.80
C ASP A 7 15.99 -23.00 -1.08
N ASP A 8 15.60 -24.00 -1.86
CA ASP A 8 16.36 -25.19 -2.24
C ASP A 8 16.67 -25.24 -3.75
N THR A 9 16.46 -24.15 -4.48
CA THR A 9 16.82 -24.01 -5.90
C THR A 9 18.23 -23.44 -6.08
N PRO A 10 18.93 -23.66 -7.21
CA PRO A 10 20.29 -23.13 -7.35
C PRO A 10 20.38 -21.60 -7.21
N LEU A 11 21.49 -21.12 -6.65
CA LEU A 11 21.88 -19.72 -6.75
C LEU A 11 22.33 -19.42 -8.18
N LEU A 12 21.75 -18.37 -8.78
CA LEU A 12 22.22 -17.86 -10.06
C LEU A 12 23.54 -17.07 -9.87
N PRO A 13 24.44 -17.07 -10.87
CA PRO A 13 25.70 -16.33 -10.77
C PRO A 13 25.49 -14.85 -10.39
N GLY A 14 26.19 -14.40 -9.34
CA GLY A 14 26.13 -13.01 -8.86
C GLY A 14 24.91 -12.65 -8.01
N GLY A 15 24.01 -13.59 -7.73
CA GLY A 15 22.80 -13.37 -6.92
C GLY A 15 22.96 -13.70 -5.44
N LEU A 16 22.18 -13.03 -4.59
CA LEU A 16 22.04 -13.35 -3.16
C LEU A 16 20.88 -14.31 -2.85
N TRP A 17 20.05 -14.61 -3.86
CA TRP A 17 18.75 -15.26 -3.69
C TRP A 17 18.58 -16.44 -4.63
N HIS A 18 17.91 -17.48 -4.13
CA HIS A 18 17.51 -18.65 -4.91
C HIS A 18 16.39 -18.26 -5.89
N VAL A 19 16.17 -19.05 -6.94
CA VAL A 19 15.01 -18.87 -7.84
C VAL A 19 13.74 -19.10 -7.02
N HIS A 20 12.87 -18.09 -6.96
CA HIS A 20 11.69 -18.04 -6.08
C HIS A 20 11.99 -18.05 -4.56
N ASP A 21 13.14 -17.55 -4.12
CA ASP A 21 13.49 -17.48 -2.68
C ASP A 21 12.46 -16.67 -1.87
N TYR A 22 11.89 -17.31 -0.85
CA TYR A 22 10.89 -16.72 0.04
C TYR A 22 11.51 -15.75 1.07
N ARG A 23 12.83 -15.80 1.25
CA ARG A 23 13.58 -14.91 2.17
C ARG A 23 13.86 -13.55 1.55
N ARG A 24 13.59 -13.36 0.24
CA ARG A 24 13.62 -12.04 -0.38
C ARG A 24 12.65 -11.11 0.34
N PRO A 25 12.97 -9.80 0.48
CA PRO A 25 12.05 -8.85 1.07
C PRO A 25 10.68 -8.96 0.42
N LEU A 26 9.69 -9.33 1.24
CA LEU A 26 8.33 -9.50 0.76
C LEU A 26 7.69 -8.11 0.56
N PRO A 27 6.84 -7.95 -0.47
CA PRO A 27 6.04 -6.76 -0.59
C PRO A 27 5.17 -6.59 0.66
N ARG A 28 4.96 -5.34 1.07
CA ARG A 28 4.05 -5.03 2.17
C ARG A 28 2.65 -5.52 1.81
N VAL A 29 2.00 -6.16 2.78
CA VAL A 29 0.60 -6.57 2.64
C VAL A 29 -0.29 -5.34 2.73
N VAL A 30 -1.17 -5.18 1.74
CA VAL A 30 -2.14 -4.07 1.66
C VAL A 30 -3.53 -4.67 1.54
N THR A 31 -4.39 -4.41 2.53
CA THR A 31 -5.81 -4.78 2.45
C THR A 31 -6.50 -3.84 1.46
N PRO A 32 -7.23 -4.37 0.45
CA PRO A 32 -7.97 -3.55 -0.50
C PRO A 32 -9.16 -2.84 0.17
N GLY A 33 -9.71 -1.83 -0.52
CA GLY A 33 -10.97 -1.20 -0.11
C GLY A 33 -12.14 -2.19 -0.13
N ALA A 34 -13.17 -1.91 0.67
CA ALA A 34 -14.35 -2.78 0.78
C ALA A 34 -15.16 -2.89 -0.53
N GLU A 35 -15.12 -1.83 -1.34
CA GLU A 35 -15.82 -1.72 -2.62
C GLU A 35 -14.84 -1.37 -3.74
N ALA A 36 -15.24 -1.63 -4.99
CA ALA A 36 -14.45 -1.26 -6.15
C ALA A 36 -14.19 0.26 -6.17
N GLY A 37 -12.92 0.66 -6.23
CA GLY A 37 -12.51 2.07 -6.15
C GLY A 37 -12.33 2.62 -4.72
N GLY A 38 -12.62 1.83 -3.68
CA GLY A 38 -12.38 2.21 -2.29
C GLY A 38 -10.89 2.30 -1.94
N ALA A 39 -10.56 3.14 -0.96
CA ALA A 39 -9.19 3.34 -0.51
C ALA A 39 -8.61 2.06 0.14
N PRO A 40 -7.39 1.63 -0.24
CA PRO A 40 -6.71 0.54 0.46
C PRO A 40 -6.23 0.96 1.85
N SER A 41 -5.88 -0.03 2.68
CA SER A 41 -5.43 0.16 4.08
C SER A 41 -4.19 1.04 4.26
N ASP A 42 -3.40 1.24 3.19
CA ASP A 42 -2.21 2.07 3.22
C ASP A 42 -2.36 3.41 2.48
N ALA A 43 -3.57 3.73 2.00
CA ALA A 43 -3.83 5.00 1.36
C ALA A 43 -3.81 6.16 2.36
N VAL A 44 -3.29 7.28 1.89
CA VAL A 44 -3.62 8.58 2.47
C VAL A 44 -4.99 8.99 1.90
N VAL A 45 -6.02 8.96 2.73
CA VAL A 45 -7.37 9.37 2.31
C VAL A 45 -7.42 10.90 2.29
N LEU A 46 -7.40 11.48 1.09
CA LEU A 46 -7.42 12.93 0.93
C LEU A 46 -8.77 13.55 1.28
N LEU A 47 -9.88 12.87 0.97
CA LEU A 47 -11.23 13.32 1.31
C LEU A 47 -12.13 12.10 1.55
N ASP A 48 -12.73 12.02 2.73
CA ASP A 48 -13.69 10.98 3.14
C ASP A 48 -15.14 11.50 3.24
N CYS A 49 -15.36 12.71 2.71
CA CYS A 49 -16.61 13.47 2.79
C CYS A 49 -17.06 13.86 4.21
N LYS A 50 -16.24 13.67 5.25
CA LYS A 50 -16.58 14.08 6.63
C LYS A 50 -16.07 15.46 6.98
N ASN A 51 -14.86 15.81 6.54
CA ASN A 51 -14.23 17.10 6.83
C ASN A 51 -13.12 17.44 5.83
N LEU A 52 -12.60 18.66 5.92
CA LEU A 52 -11.52 19.19 5.08
C LEU A 52 -10.19 19.33 5.85
N SER A 53 -9.96 18.58 6.94
CA SER A 53 -8.77 18.76 7.80
C SER A 53 -7.43 18.51 7.09
N GLY A 54 -7.44 17.75 5.98
CA GLY A 54 -6.27 17.56 5.11
C GLY A 54 -6.05 18.66 4.07
N TRP A 55 -6.88 19.71 4.03
CA TRP A 55 -6.88 20.74 3.00
C TRP A 55 -6.74 22.13 3.57
N ALA A 56 -6.12 23.02 2.80
CA ALA A 56 -6.06 24.46 3.07
C ALA A 56 -6.75 25.22 1.93
N GLY A 57 -7.47 26.27 2.30
CA GLY A 57 -7.86 27.33 1.39
C GLY A 57 -6.69 28.27 1.11
N ARG A 58 -6.85 29.16 0.12
CA ARG A 58 -5.82 30.13 -0.27
C ARG A 58 -5.29 30.96 0.91
N ASP A 59 -6.19 31.36 1.82
CA ASP A 59 -5.90 32.30 2.91
C ASP A 59 -6.08 31.65 4.31
N GLY A 60 -6.00 30.32 4.42
CA GLY A 60 -6.15 29.59 5.69
C GLY A 60 -6.99 28.32 5.54
N ASP A 61 -7.95 28.10 6.44
CA ASP A 61 -8.78 26.90 6.42
C ASP A 61 -9.56 26.73 5.11
N ALA A 62 -9.69 25.48 4.67
CA ALA A 62 -10.57 25.12 3.57
C ALA A 62 -12.05 25.28 3.98
N LYS A 63 -12.77 26.21 3.33
CA LYS A 63 -14.17 26.57 3.65
C LYS A 63 -15.19 26.18 2.58
N TRP A 64 -14.84 25.24 1.69
CA TRP A 64 -15.81 24.68 0.76
C TRP A 64 -16.88 23.89 1.52
N LYS A 65 -18.11 23.90 1.02
CA LYS A 65 -19.16 23.02 1.55
C LYS A 65 -18.91 21.61 1.03
N LEU A 66 -18.89 20.64 1.95
CA LEU A 66 -19.01 19.24 1.59
C LEU A 66 -20.49 18.94 1.28
N GLY A 67 -20.71 17.98 0.38
CA GLY A 67 -22.05 17.60 -0.11
C GLY A 67 -22.94 16.98 0.95
#